data_AF-K2F8N4-F1
#
_entry.id   AF-K2F8N4-F1
#
_cell.length_a   1.000
_cell.length_b   1.000
_cell.length_c   1.000
_cell.angle_alpha   90.00
_cell.angle_beta   90.00
_cell.angle_gamma   90.00
#
_symmetry.space_group_name_H-M   'P 1'
#
loop_
_entity.id
_entity.type
_entity.pdbx_description
1 polymer ?
#
loop_
_entity_poly.entity_id
_entity_poly.type
_entity_poly.pdbx_seq_one_letter_code
_entity_poly.pdbx_strand_id
1 'polypeptide(L)'
;LLNDPEMPVAAADVLLIESTYGDRLHRSMPETEAEIIDAFERTHAAGGNLIIPAFAVGRTQEMLYTMADLVRRKRLGPLKVYVDSPMANKATWITLAHQELLDAETCELIAWQEAHPEKMKVEFVADAERSKALNDIRSGAVIISASGMCEAGRIKYHLRENLPRSECSVLITGFQAAGSLGRRLVDGARLVHIFGQAVPVRAKIYTVGGLSAHADQKALLNWLAGFQQAPGKIFVVHGESAASSYFLRAIEDNFGWSGGRMPHPGESVTL
;
A
#
# COMPACT_ATOMS: atom_id res chain seq x y z
N LEU A 1 -6.05 -0.05 11.87
CA LEU A 1 -7.35 0.15 11.21
C LEU A 1 -8.32 -0.98 11.52
N LEU A 2 -7.95 -2.24 11.23
CA LEU A 2 -8.78 -3.43 11.49
C LEU A 2 -8.15 -4.27 12.60
N ASN A 3 -8.94 -5.15 13.19
CA ASN A 3 -8.48 -6.12 14.19
C ASN A 3 -7.44 -7.09 13.63
N ASP A 4 -6.61 -7.64 14.54
CA ASP A 4 -5.65 -8.68 14.21
C ASP A 4 -6.33 -9.94 13.64
N PRO A 5 -5.68 -10.67 12.72
CA PRO A 5 -6.23 -11.89 12.15
C PRO A 5 -6.39 -12.97 13.22
N GLU A 6 -7.40 -13.82 13.05
CA GLU A 6 -7.56 -15.01 13.88
C GLU A 6 -6.36 -15.95 13.69
N MET A 7 -5.89 -16.53 14.80
CA MET A 7 -4.89 -17.60 14.77
C MET A 7 -5.46 -18.83 14.06
N PRO A 8 -4.63 -19.65 13.39
CA PRO A 8 -5.15 -20.80 12.66
C PRO A 8 -5.84 -21.80 13.58
N VAL A 9 -6.67 -22.64 12.96
CA VAL A 9 -7.22 -23.85 13.60
C VAL A 9 -6.11 -24.80 14.04
N ALA A 10 -6.40 -25.68 15.01
CA ALA A 10 -5.39 -26.59 15.57
C ALA A 10 -4.77 -27.55 14.53
N ALA A 11 -5.53 -27.98 13.52
CA ALA A 11 -5.09 -28.87 12.45
C ALA A 11 -5.89 -28.61 11.17
N ALA A 12 -5.32 -28.94 10.00
CA ALA A 12 -5.99 -28.86 8.72
C ALA A 12 -5.54 -29.99 7.78
N ASP A 13 -6.47 -30.62 7.06
CA ASP A 13 -6.11 -31.59 6.01
C ASP A 13 -5.43 -30.90 4.82
N VAL A 14 -5.83 -29.66 4.54
CA VAL A 14 -5.35 -28.86 3.41
C VAL A 14 -5.18 -27.41 3.84
N LEU A 15 -3.99 -26.86 3.61
CA LEU A 15 -3.65 -25.46 3.82
C LEU A 15 -3.35 -24.79 2.47
N LEU A 16 -4.09 -23.72 2.16
CA LEU A 16 -3.75 -22.78 1.09
C LEU A 16 -3.26 -21.49 1.75
N ILE A 17 -2.05 -21.06 1.42
CA ILE A 17 -1.43 -19.86 2.00
C ILE A 17 -0.83 -18.97 0.93
N GLU A 18 -0.99 -17.65 1.09
CA GLU A 18 -0.40 -16.67 0.18
C GLU A 18 1.13 -16.59 0.33
N SER A 19 1.80 -15.95 -0.64
CA SER A 19 3.26 -15.79 -0.62
C SER A 19 3.70 -14.48 -1.28
N THR A 20 2.87 -13.44 -1.19
CA THR A 20 3.15 -12.16 -1.87
C THR A 20 4.50 -11.58 -1.44
N TYR A 21 4.83 -11.71 -0.15
CA TYR A 21 6.11 -11.32 0.45
C TYR A 21 6.86 -12.51 1.06
N GLY A 22 6.70 -13.68 0.45
CA GLY A 22 7.29 -14.93 0.92
C GLY A 22 8.83 -14.95 0.94
N ASP A 23 9.49 -13.98 0.32
CA ASP A 23 10.96 -13.86 0.21
C ASP A 23 11.58 -12.76 1.06
N ARG A 24 10.79 -11.94 1.77
CA ARG A 24 11.32 -10.74 2.45
C ARG A 24 10.53 -10.36 3.68
N LEU A 25 11.17 -9.52 4.49
CA LEU A 25 10.57 -8.89 5.66
C LEU A 25 10.11 -7.49 5.32
N HIS A 26 9.01 -7.06 5.95
CA HIS A 26 8.60 -5.67 5.92
C HIS A 26 9.57 -4.82 6.74
N ARG A 27 9.67 -3.54 6.40
CA ARG A 27 10.33 -2.58 7.27
C ARG A 27 9.51 -2.38 8.52
N SER A 28 10.18 -2.02 9.61
CA SER A 28 9.48 -1.66 10.84
C SER A 28 8.61 -0.43 10.62
N MET A 29 7.57 -0.27 11.45
CA MET A 29 6.72 0.94 11.41
C MET A 29 7.52 2.23 11.61
N PRO A 30 8.48 2.34 12.55
CA PRO A 30 9.31 3.54 12.69
C PRO A 30 10.13 3.90 11.44
N GLU A 31 10.71 2.91 10.77
CA GLU A 31 11.45 3.12 9.51
C GLU A 31 10.50 3.54 8.39
N THR A 32 9.32 2.93 8.33
CA THR A 32 8.28 3.25 7.35
C THR A 32 7.78 4.69 7.52
N GLU A 33 7.54 5.11 8.77
CA GLU A 33 7.19 6.48 9.09
C GLU A 33 8.31 7.46 8.72
N ALA A 34 9.57 7.08 8.90
CA ALA A 34 10.71 7.90 8.49
C ALA A 34 10.76 8.08 6.95
N GLU A 35 10.47 7.04 6.17
CA GLU A 35 10.37 7.13 4.70
C GLU A 35 9.23 8.06 4.26
N ILE A 36 8.07 7.99 4.94
CA ILE A 36 6.96 8.90 4.69
C ILE A 36 7.41 10.33 4.98
N ILE A 37 7.96 10.59 6.17
CA ILE A 37 8.39 11.93 6.56
C ILE A 37 9.42 12.50 5.58
N ASP A 38 10.44 11.72 5.19
CA ASP A 38 11.42 12.16 4.20
C ASP A 38 10.77 12.53 2.87
N ALA A 39 9.82 11.72 2.39
CA ALA A 39 9.09 12.03 1.17
C ALA A 39 8.31 13.34 1.27
N PHE A 40 7.67 13.62 2.41
CA PHE A 40 6.95 14.87 2.65
C PHE A 40 7.89 16.07 2.75
N GLU A 41 8.89 16.01 3.61
CA GLU A 41 9.82 17.11 3.88
C GLU A 41 10.64 17.46 2.64
N ARG A 42 11.17 16.45 1.94
CA ARG A 42 11.91 16.65 0.69
C ARG A 42 11.03 17.32 -0.37
N THR A 43 9.78 16.87 -0.51
CA THR A 43 8.87 17.41 -1.53
C THR A 43 8.46 18.83 -1.20
N HIS A 44 8.19 19.10 0.06
CA HIS A 44 7.87 20.43 0.55
C HIS A 44 9.04 21.41 0.37
N ALA A 45 10.26 21.00 0.78
CA ALA A 45 11.47 21.81 0.64
C ALA A 45 11.80 22.12 -0.84
N ALA A 46 11.55 21.17 -1.74
CA ALA A 46 11.72 21.38 -3.17
C ALA A 46 10.59 22.19 -3.82
N GLY A 47 9.50 22.44 -3.10
CA GLY A 47 8.33 23.17 -3.61
C GLY A 47 7.50 22.37 -4.61
N GLY A 48 7.53 21.04 -4.60
CA GLY A 48 6.76 20.20 -5.51
C GLY A 48 5.45 19.65 -4.94
N ASN A 49 4.86 18.71 -5.67
CA ASN A 49 3.70 17.93 -5.23
C ASN A 49 4.11 16.51 -4.87
N LEU A 50 3.41 15.93 -3.90
CA LEU A 50 3.54 14.53 -3.52
C LEU A 50 2.37 13.72 -4.08
N ILE A 51 2.67 12.77 -4.96
CA ILE A 51 1.68 11.89 -5.58
C ILE A 51 1.73 10.53 -4.91
N ILE A 52 0.59 10.01 -4.48
CA ILE A 52 0.48 8.75 -3.75
C ILE A 52 -0.48 7.82 -4.50
N PRO A 53 0.02 6.92 -5.35
CA PRO A 53 -0.78 5.83 -5.89
C PRO A 53 -1.26 4.91 -4.75
N ALA A 54 -2.58 4.73 -4.64
CA ALA A 54 -3.19 3.87 -3.62
C ALA A 54 -4.41 3.11 -4.16
N PHE A 55 -4.65 1.92 -3.64
CA PHE A 55 -5.93 1.25 -3.84
C PHE A 55 -7.04 1.99 -3.11
N ALA A 56 -8.23 2.00 -3.73
CA ALA A 56 -9.36 2.76 -3.22
C ALA A 56 -9.87 2.27 -1.86
N VAL A 57 -9.74 0.97 -1.60
CA VAL A 57 -10.12 0.30 -0.36
C VAL A 57 -8.85 -0.15 0.36
N GLY A 58 -8.79 0.02 1.67
CA GLY A 58 -7.63 -0.28 2.52
C GLY A 58 -6.56 0.80 2.44
N ARG A 59 -5.79 0.81 1.35
CA ARG A 59 -4.54 1.60 1.24
C ARG A 59 -4.74 3.11 1.37
N THR A 60 -5.80 3.63 0.76
CA THR A 60 -6.13 5.06 0.88
C THR A 60 -6.42 5.42 2.34
N GLN A 61 -7.20 4.62 3.04
CA GLN A 61 -7.61 4.85 4.42
C GLN A 61 -6.42 4.74 5.37
N GLU A 62 -5.56 3.73 5.19
CA GLU A 62 -4.34 3.58 5.99
C GLU A 62 -3.40 4.77 5.83
N MET A 63 -3.24 5.27 4.60
CA MET A 63 -2.41 6.45 4.37
C MET A 63 -2.99 7.71 5.00
N LEU A 64 -4.31 7.91 4.93
CA LEU A 64 -4.98 9.00 5.62
C LEU A 64 -4.77 8.91 7.14
N TYR A 65 -4.93 7.71 7.72
CA TYR A 65 -4.68 7.45 9.14
C TYR A 65 -3.22 7.75 9.51
N THR A 66 -2.25 7.17 8.81
CA THR A 66 -0.82 7.37 9.10
C THR A 66 -0.43 8.85 9.02
N MET A 67 -0.89 9.59 8.00
CA MET A 67 -0.62 11.01 7.89
C MET A 67 -1.27 11.81 9.04
N ALA A 68 -2.53 11.54 9.37
CA ALA A 68 -3.22 12.22 10.46
C ALA A 68 -2.52 11.99 11.80
N ASP A 69 -2.07 10.76 12.05
CA ASP A 69 -1.36 10.42 13.27
C ASP A 69 0.05 11.05 13.33
N LEU A 70 0.78 11.09 12.21
CA LEU A 70 2.05 11.81 12.13
C LEU A 70 1.89 13.32 12.38
N VAL A 71 0.80 13.92 11.89
CA VAL A 71 0.46 15.32 12.17
C VAL A 71 0.07 15.51 13.65
N ARG A 72 -0.74 14.60 14.22
CA ARG A 72 -1.10 14.58 15.65
C ARG A 72 0.14 14.53 16.54
N ARG A 73 1.10 13.67 16.20
CA ARG A 73 2.40 13.52 16.86
C ARG A 73 3.40 14.64 16.53
N LYS A 74 3.00 15.65 15.73
CA LYS A 74 3.83 16.79 15.29
C LYS A 74 5.10 16.38 14.54
N ARG A 75 5.10 15.19 13.93
CA ARG A 75 6.17 14.69 13.05
C ARG A 75 5.99 15.17 11.61
N LEU A 76 4.79 15.58 11.25
CA LEU A 76 4.49 16.34 10.03
C LEU A 76 3.82 17.66 10.41
N GLY A 77 4.13 18.71 9.64
CA GLY A 77 3.41 19.98 9.72
C GLY A 77 1.97 19.86 9.19
N PRO A 78 1.15 20.92 9.27
CA PRO A 78 -0.20 20.88 8.74
C PRO A 78 -0.26 20.55 7.24
N LEU A 79 -1.23 19.72 6.85
CA LEU A 79 -1.33 19.19 5.48
C LEU A 79 -2.69 19.47 4.85
N LYS A 80 -2.67 19.65 3.52
CA LYS A 80 -3.87 19.56 2.69
C LYS A 80 -3.72 18.38 1.74
N VAL A 81 -4.59 17.38 1.91
CA VAL A 81 -4.60 16.15 1.12
C VAL A 81 -5.82 16.11 0.23
N TYR A 82 -5.62 15.72 -1.03
CA TYR A 82 -6.66 15.48 -2.00
C TYR A 82 -6.81 13.98 -2.23
N VAL A 83 -8.02 13.45 -2.04
CA VAL A 83 -8.36 12.08 -2.41
C VAL A 83 -9.09 12.15 -3.74
N ASP A 84 -8.37 11.89 -4.83
CA ASP A 84 -8.89 11.97 -6.20
C ASP A 84 -9.22 10.59 -6.75
N SER A 85 -10.27 9.99 -6.20
CA SER A 85 -10.83 8.72 -6.67
C SER A 85 -12.28 8.59 -6.20
N PRO A 86 -13.28 8.64 -7.09
CA PRO A 86 -14.68 8.47 -6.69
C PRO A 86 -14.93 7.17 -5.92
N MET A 87 -14.20 6.11 -6.26
CA MET A 87 -14.25 4.83 -5.57
C MET A 87 -13.63 4.91 -4.18
N ALA A 88 -12.48 5.59 -4.03
CA ALA A 88 -11.83 5.73 -2.72
C ALA A 88 -12.65 6.63 -1.79
N ASN A 89 -13.30 7.66 -2.33
CA ASN A 89 -14.23 8.49 -1.57
C ASN A 89 -15.35 7.62 -0.99
N LYS A 90 -16.06 6.86 -1.85
CA LYS A 90 -17.14 5.96 -1.41
C LYS A 90 -16.67 4.92 -0.40
N ALA A 91 -15.52 4.29 -0.64
CA ALA A 91 -14.94 3.32 0.28
C ALA A 91 -14.64 3.95 1.65
N THR A 92 -14.06 5.15 1.66
CA THR A 92 -13.77 5.89 2.91
C THR A 92 -15.05 6.24 3.66
N TRP A 93 -16.11 6.68 2.98
CA TRP A 93 -17.40 6.94 3.60
C TRP A 93 -18.00 5.68 4.23
N ILE A 94 -17.90 4.52 3.56
CA ILE A 94 -18.34 3.23 4.13
C ILE A 94 -17.51 2.89 5.37
N THR A 95 -16.18 3.02 5.33
CA THR A 95 -15.31 2.77 6.48
C THR A 95 -15.70 3.66 7.67
N LEU A 96 -15.93 4.95 7.45
CA LEU A 96 -16.33 5.90 8.51
C LEU A 96 -17.75 5.65 9.04
N ALA A 97 -18.62 5.02 8.26
CA ALA A 97 -19.97 4.65 8.69
C ALA A 97 -20.00 3.38 9.56
N HIS A 98 -18.91 2.59 9.57
CA HIS A 98 -18.78 1.34 10.30
C HIS A 98 -17.65 1.40 11.35
N GLN A 99 -17.70 2.41 12.23
CA GLN A 99 -16.66 2.61 13.26
C GLN A 99 -16.58 1.45 14.25
N GLU A 100 -17.66 0.67 14.41
CA GLU A 100 -17.69 -0.55 15.23
C GLU A 100 -16.72 -1.64 14.75
N LEU A 101 -16.23 -1.55 13.51
CA LEU A 101 -15.24 -2.46 12.93
C LEU A 101 -13.81 -1.93 13.02
N LEU A 102 -13.64 -0.70 13.53
CA LEU A 102 -12.33 -0.05 13.68
C LEU A 102 -11.77 -0.29 15.07
N ASP A 103 -10.44 -0.37 15.15
CA ASP A 103 -9.75 -0.42 16.44
C ASP A 103 -9.91 0.90 17.23
N ALA A 104 -9.71 0.83 18.55
CA ALA A 104 -9.90 1.98 19.44
C ALA A 104 -8.97 3.16 19.10
N GLU A 105 -7.72 2.88 18.72
CA GLU A 105 -6.73 3.90 18.34
C GLU A 105 -7.18 4.69 17.10
N THR A 106 -7.80 4.01 16.14
CA THR A 106 -8.38 4.59 14.93
C THR A 106 -9.54 5.52 15.27
N CYS A 107 -10.46 5.08 16.12
CA CYS A 107 -11.58 5.90 16.56
C CYS A 107 -11.12 7.17 17.30
N GLU A 108 -10.12 7.06 18.17
CA GLU A 108 -9.52 8.20 18.86
C GLU A 108 -8.88 9.21 17.89
N LEU A 109 -8.18 8.72 16.86
CA LEU A 109 -7.57 9.58 15.86
C LEU A 109 -8.62 10.33 15.03
N ILE A 110 -9.70 9.66 14.63
CA ILE A 110 -10.81 10.28 13.88
C ILE A 110 -11.41 11.43 14.71
N ALA A 111 -11.73 11.17 15.99
CA ALA A 111 -12.26 12.19 16.89
C ALA A 111 -11.27 13.36 17.08
N TRP A 112 -9.97 13.06 17.18
CA TRP A 112 -8.94 14.09 17.25
C TRP A 112 -8.91 14.95 15.98
N GLN A 113 -9.02 14.35 14.79
CA GLN A 113 -9.01 15.06 13.52
C GLN A 113 -10.25 15.95 13.35
N GLU A 114 -11.42 15.48 13.77
CA GLU A 114 -12.66 16.27 13.78
C GLU A 114 -12.55 17.50 14.70
N ALA A 115 -11.86 17.36 15.83
CA ALA A 115 -11.60 18.46 16.75
C ALA A 115 -10.51 19.44 16.27
N HIS A 116 -9.66 19.05 15.31
CA HIS A 116 -8.53 19.84 14.81
C HIS A 116 -8.48 19.90 13.26
N PRO A 117 -9.55 20.36 12.60
CA PRO A 117 -9.67 20.33 11.14
C PRO A 117 -8.63 21.20 10.42
N GLU A 118 -8.02 22.17 11.11
CA GLU A 118 -6.97 23.04 10.60
C GLU A 118 -5.59 22.34 10.53
N LYS A 119 -5.40 21.22 11.24
CA LYS A 119 -4.14 20.47 11.23
C LYS A 119 -4.00 19.60 9.99
N MET A 120 -5.08 18.94 9.57
CA MET A 120 -5.07 18.13 8.36
C MET A 120 -6.41 18.22 7.65
N LYS A 121 -6.41 18.89 6.49
CA LYS A 121 -7.58 19.02 5.65
C LYS A 121 -7.58 17.95 4.56
N VAL A 122 -8.65 17.16 4.51
CA VAL A 122 -8.88 16.18 3.45
C VAL A 122 -9.97 16.68 2.51
N GLU A 123 -9.66 16.79 1.22
CA GLU A 123 -10.59 17.17 0.17
C GLU A 123 -10.87 15.95 -0.73
N PHE A 124 -12.07 15.40 -0.64
CA PHE A 124 -12.52 14.31 -1.51
C PHE A 124 -12.96 14.86 -2.87
N VAL A 125 -12.22 14.54 -3.93
CA VAL A 125 -12.49 15.02 -5.28
C VAL A 125 -13.30 13.97 -6.05
N ALA A 126 -14.52 14.33 -6.43
CA ALA A 126 -15.43 13.44 -7.16
C ALA A 126 -15.57 13.85 -8.63
N ASP A 127 -15.60 15.14 -8.93
CA ASP A 127 -15.84 15.67 -10.26
C ASP A 127 -14.56 15.68 -11.13
N ALA A 128 -14.75 15.58 -12.44
CA ALA A 128 -13.64 15.47 -13.38
C ALA A 128 -12.93 16.80 -13.63
N GLU A 129 -13.64 17.93 -13.52
CA GLU A 129 -13.05 19.25 -13.72
C GLU A 129 -12.09 19.60 -12.60
N ARG A 130 -12.48 19.34 -11.35
CA ARG A 130 -11.62 19.50 -10.18
C ARG A 130 -10.42 18.57 -10.24
N SER A 131 -10.61 17.31 -10.61
CA SER A 131 -9.50 16.36 -10.82
C SER A 131 -8.48 16.89 -11.84
N LYS A 132 -8.95 17.47 -12.96
CA LYS A 132 -8.07 18.12 -13.95
C LYS A 132 -7.35 19.31 -13.33
N ALA A 133 -8.07 20.19 -12.63
CA ALA A 133 -7.51 21.39 -12.00
C ALA A 133 -6.44 21.08 -10.94
N LEU A 134 -6.47 19.89 -10.30
CA LEU A 134 -5.41 19.47 -9.39
C LEU A 134 -4.04 19.36 -10.10
N ASN A 135 -4.02 19.03 -11.39
CA ASN A 135 -2.78 18.93 -12.16
C ASN A 135 -2.11 20.29 -12.41
N ASP A 136 -2.86 21.38 -12.28
CA ASP A 136 -2.36 22.74 -12.44
C ASP A 136 -1.69 23.26 -11.17
N ILE A 137 -1.89 22.59 -10.02
CA ILE A 137 -1.23 22.95 -8.77
C ILE A 137 0.26 22.67 -8.93
N ARG A 138 1.09 23.71 -8.74
CA ARG A 138 2.54 23.59 -8.89
C ARG A 138 3.28 23.27 -7.60
N SER A 139 2.69 23.51 -6.43
CA SER A 139 3.40 23.32 -5.17
C SER A 139 2.47 22.95 -4.03
N GLY A 140 2.94 22.07 -3.14
CA GLY A 140 2.30 21.77 -1.86
C GLY A 140 1.09 20.84 -1.93
N ALA A 141 0.71 20.34 -3.11
CA ALA A 141 -0.38 19.36 -3.19
C ALA A 141 0.09 17.97 -2.75
N VAL A 142 -0.70 17.32 -1.91
CA VAL A 142 -0.60 15.88 -1.62
C VAL A 142 -1.81 15.21 -2.24
N ILE A 143 -1.61 14.37 -3.25
CA ILE A 143 -2.70 13.77 -4.03
C ILE A 143 -2.64 12.25 -3.90
N ILE A 144 -3.65 11.68 -3.25
CA ILE A 144 -3.89 10.24 -3.24
C ILE A 144 -4.85 9.92 -4.39
N SER A 145 -4.46 8.99 -5.27
CA SER A 145 -5.33 8.59 -6.39
C SER A 145 -5.16 7.12 -6.75
N ALA A 146 -6.26 6.53 -7.23
CA ALA A 146 -6.30 5.15 -7.70
C ALA A 146 -5.96 5.05 -9.20
N SER A 147 -5.39 3.95 -9.67
CA SER A 147 -5.11 2.69 -8.95
C SER A 147 -3.73 2.62 -8.27
N GLY A 148 -3.61 1.76 -7.24
CA GLY A 148 -2.38 1.60 -6.45
C GLY A 148 -1.17 1.05 -7.20
N MET A 149 -1.38 0.40 -8.35
CA MET A 149 -0.30 -0.08 -9.23
C MET A 149 -0.05 0.82 -10.44
N CYS A 150 -0.67 2.01 -10.49
CA CYS A 150 -0.52 3.01 -11.55
C CYS A 150 -1.05 2.58 -12.94
N GLU A 151 -1.80 1.49 -13.04
CA GLU A 151 -2.21 0.91 -14.33
C GLU A 151 -3.36 1.65 -15.01
N ALA A 152 -4.29 2.18 -14.20
CA ALA A 152 -5.54 2.74 -14.66
C ALA A 152 -6.05 3.85 -13.73
N GLY A 153 -7.02 4.63 -14.22
CA GLY A 153 -7.69 5.66 -13.44
C GLY A 153 -6.97 7.01 -13.44
N ARG A 154 -7.38 7.87 -12.49
CA ARG A 154 -6.96 9.27 -12.40
C ARG A 154 -5.47 9.42 -12.08
N ILE A 155 -4.87 8.43 -11.41
CA ILE A 155 -3.45 8.44 -11.07
C ILE A 155 -2.53 8.62 -12.28
N LYS A 156 -2.89 8.09 -13.46
CA LYS A 156 -2.08 8.23 -14.68
C LYS A 156 -1.96 9.68 -15.13
N TYR A 157 -3.01 10.47 -14.94
CA TYR A 157 -2.97 11.90 -15.28
C TYR A 157 -2.04 12.62 -14.30
N HIS A 158 -2.20 12.40 -12.99
CA HIS A 158 -1.30 12.97 -11.98
C HIS A 158 0.16 12.58 -12.21
N LEU A 159 0.43 11.32 -12.56
CA LEU A 159 1.78 10.86 -12.86
C LEU A 159 2.35 11.51 -14.13
N ARG A 160 1.58 11.61 -15.21
CA ARG A 160 2.02 12.29 -16.44
C ARG A 160 2.50 13.72 -16.16
N GLU A 161 1.78 14.44 -15.32
CA GLU A 161 2.04 15.85 -15.02
C GLU A 161 3.16 16.07 -14.00
N ASN A 162 3.36 15.13 -13.07
CA ASN A 162 4.31 15.30 -11.96
C ASN A 162 5.62 14.52 -12.14
N LEU A 163 5.66 13.40 -12.88
CA LEU A 163 6.89 12.64 -13.11
C LEU A 163 8.02 13.46 -13.79
N PRO A 164 7.76 14.35 -14.77
CA PRO A 164 8.81 15.16 -15.40
C PRO A 164 9.44 16.23 -14.50
N ARG A 165 8.89 16.44 -13.30
CA ARG A 165 9.21 17.55 -12.41
C ARG A 165 10.11 17.08 -11.28
N SER A 166 11.34 17.56 -11.22
CA SER A 166 12.33 17.13 -10.22
C SER A 166 11.98 17.56 -8.81
N GLU A 167 11.17 18.59 -8.64
CA GLU A 167 10.66 19.04 -7.35
C GLU A 167 9.57 18.12 -6.78
N CYS A 168 8.90 17.33 -7.62
CA CYS A 168 7.83 16.41 -7.19
C CYS A 168 8.39 15.08 -6.70
N SER A 169 7.55 14.36 -5.96
CA SER A 169 7.82 12.98 -5.53
C SER A 169 6.62 12.08 -5.74
N VAL A 170 6.88 10.78 -5.90
CA VAL A 170 5.86 9.74 -5.93
C VAL A 170 6.14 8.77 -4.79
N LEU A 171 5.14 8.55 -3.92
CA LEU A 171 5.22 7.62 -2.80
C LEU A 171 4.41 6.36 -3.11
N ILE A 172 5.11 5.27 -3.43
CA ILE A 172 4.52 3.96 -3.70
C ILE A 172 4.25 3.25 -2.38
N THR A 173 2.97 2.94 -2.13
CA THR A 173 2.49 2.49 -0.82
C THR A 173 2.17 1.01 -0.70
N GLY A 174 2.45 0.21 -1.73
CA GLY A 174 2.19 -1.22 -1.70
C GLY A 174 2.83 -1.98 -2.86
N PHE A 175 2.59 -3.29 -2.90
CA PHE A 175 3.18 -4.20 -3.87
C PHE A 175 2.92 -3.74 -5.31
N GLN A 176 3.94 -3.88 -6.15
CA GLN A 176 3.86 -3.55 -7.57
C GLN A 176 4.14 -4.81 -8.40
N ALA A 177 3.08 -5.36 -8.99
CA ALA A 177 3.18 -6.58 -9.78
C ALA A 177 4.06 -6.37 -11.02
N ALA A 178 4.83 -7.40 -11.39
CA ALA A 178 5.61 -7.42 -12.62
C ALA A 178 4.75 -7.01 -13.84
N GLY A 179 5.32 -6.16 -14.70
CA GLY A 179 4.63 -5.63 -15.88
C GLY A 179 3.87 -4.31 -15.65
N SER A 180 3.52 -3.97 -14.40
CA SER A 180 2.83 -2.71 -14.10
C SER A 180 3.71 -1.47 -14.29
N LEU A 181 3.09 -0.32 -14.55
CA LEU A 181 3.74 0.99 -14.58
C LEU A 181 4.39 1.30 -13.22
N GLY A 182 3.69 1.03 -12.11
CA GLY A 182 4.25 1.29 -10.80
C GLY A 182 5.48 0.44 -10.50
N ARG A 183 5.54 -0.82 -10.98
CA ARG A 183 6.75 -1.64 -10.87
C ARG A 183 7.93 -1.04 -11.62
N ARG A 184 7.71 -0.53 -12.85
CA ARG A 184 8.76 0.16 -13.61
C ARG A 184 9.29 1.39 -12.89
N LEU A 185 8.43 2.15 -12.21
CA LEU A 185 8.84 3.31 -11.41
C LEU A 185 9.71 2.88 -10.22
N VAL A 186 9.30 1.83 -9.50
CA VAL A 186 10.07 1.27 -8.37
C VAL A 186 11.43 0.75 -8.83
N ASP A 187 11.49 0.08 -9.98
CA ASP A 187 12.73 -0.45 -10.57
C ASP A 187 13.66 0.65 -11.12
N GLY A 188 13.26 1.93 -11.02
CA GLY A 188 14.12 3.08 -11.35
C GLY A 188 14.10 3.48 -12.82
N ALA A 189 13.05 3.14 -13.57
CA ALA A 189 12.91 3.55 -14.96
C ALA A 189 13.03 5.08 -15.11
N ARG A 190 13.90 5.54 -16.01
CA ARG A 190 14.09 6.97 -16.31
C ARG A 190 13.10 7.52 -17.33
N LEU A 191 12.40 6.63 -18.02
CA LEU A 191 11.40 6.93 -19.03
C LEU A 191 10.29 5.87 -18.94
N VAL A 192 9.04 6.32 -18.90
CA VAL A 192 7.85 5.45 -18.94
C VAL A 192 6.89 5.91 -20.02
N HIS A 193 5.91 5.08 -20.37
CA HIS A 193 4.87 5.45 -21.33
C HIS A 193 3.52 5.59 -20.63
N ILE A 194 2.90 6.76 -20.74
CA ILE A 194 1.58 7.03 -20.18
C ILE A 194 0.70 7.60 -21.31
N PHE A 195 -0.45 6.96 -21.56
CA PHE A 195 -1.32 7.29 -22.69
C PHE A 195 -0.59 7.27 -24.06
N GLY A 196 0.35 6.35 -24.23
CA GLY A 196 1.16 6.22 -25.44
C GLY A 196 2.28 7.27 -25.58
N GLN A 197 2.38 8.24 -24.66
CA GLN A 197 3.39 9.28 -24.69
C GLN A 197 4.57 8.91 -23.78
N ALA A 198 5.78 9.21 -24.24
CA ALA A 198 7.00 9.06 -23.44
C ALA A 198 7.07 10.15 -22.37
N VAL A 199 7.14 9.75 -21.10
CA VAL A 199 7.19 10.63 -19.93
C VAL A 199 8.51 10.42 -19.19
N PRO A 200 9.38 11.43 -19.08
CA PRO A 200 10.63 11.31 -18.32
C PRO A 200 10.33 11.25 -16.81
N VAL A 201 11.08 10.40 -16.11
CA VAL A 201 10.98 10.25 -14.65
C VAL A 201 12.10 11.03 -13.99
N ARG A 202 11.78 12.26 -13.58
CA ARG A 202 12.67 13.16 -12.82
C ARG A 202 12.24 13.33 -11.38
N ALA A 203 10.95 13.13 -11.09
CA ALA A 203 10.43 13.08 -9.73
C ALA A 203 11.13 12.00 -8.91
N LYS A 204 11.28 12.25 -7.61
CA LYS A 204 11.85 11.27 -6.68
C LYS A 204 10.82 10.17 -6.42
N ILE A 205 11.21 8.91 -6.63
CA ILE A 205 10.37 7.76 -6.32
C ILE A 205 10.74 7.25 -4.92
N TYR A 206 9.73 7.13 -4.07
CA TYR A 206 9.79 6.55 -2.74
C TYR A 206 8.96 5.28 -2.71
N THR A 207 9.38 4.32 -1.90
CA THR A 207 8.64 3.10 -1.59
C THR A 207 8.54 2.98 -0.08
N VAL A 208 7.36 2.78 0.46
CA VAL A 208 7.17 2.50 1.89
C VAL A 208 6.97 1.01 2.11
N GLY A 209 7.90 0.41 2.87
CA GLY A 209 7.99 -1.05 3.03
C GLY A 209 7.05 -1.64 4.08
N GLY A 210 6.67 -0.90 5.12
CA GLY A 210 5.94 -1.46 6.27
C GLY A 210 4.42 -1.39 6.18
N LEU A 211 3.86 -0.75 5.15
CA LEU A 211 2.41 -0.60 5.06
C LEU A 211 1.73 -1.75 4.32
N SER A 212 2.42 -2.69 3.65
CA SER A 212 1.78 -3.72 2.80
C SER A 212 0.54 -4.40 3.42
N ALA A 213 -0.47 -4.69 2.59
CA ALA A 213 -1.73 -5.33 3.01
C ALA A 213 -1.59 -6.86 3.06
N HIS A 214 -0.40 -7.36 2.72
CA HIS A 214 -0.03 -8.76 2.74
C HIS A 214 0.99 -8.96 3.84
N ALA A 215 0.86 -10.06 4.59
CA ALA A 215 1.81 -10.46 5.60
C ALA A 215 3.21 -10.67 4.97
N ASP A 216 4.26 -10.22 5.67
CA ASP A 216 5.63 -10.60 5.29
C ASP A 216 5.93 -12.05 5.67
N GLN A 217 7.11 -12.53 5.28
CA GLN A 217 7.52 -13.90 5.59
C GLN A 217 7.42 -14.19 7.10
N LYS A 218 7.82 -13.26 7.97
CA LYS A 218 7.79 -13.46 9.42
C LYS A 218 6.36 -13.56 9.95
N ALA A 219 5.46 -12.68 9.52
CA ALA A 219 4.06 -12.73 9.91
C ALA A 219 3.37 -14.01 9.41
N LEU A 220 3.65 -14.44 8.17
CA LEU A 220 3.15 -15.70 7.62
C LEU A 220 3.65 -16.92 8.44
N LEU A 221 4.95 -16.97 8.75
CA LEU A 221 5.52 -18.04 9.59
C LEU A 221 4.94 -18.01 11.01
N ASN A 222 4.79 -16.84 11.63
CA ASN A 222 4.17 -16.70 12.95
C ASN A 222 2.73 -17.21 12.96
N TRP A 223 1.97 -16.93 11.90
CA TRP A 223 0.62 -17.46 11.76
C TRP A 223 0.66 -18.99 11.65
N LEU A 224 1.55 -19.57 10.83
CA LEU A 224 1.73 -21.03 10.72
C LEU A 224 2.13 -21.69 12.04
N ALA A 225 2.88 -21.00 12.90
CA ALA A 225 3.29 -21.52 14.20
C ALA A 225 2.10 -21.78 15.15
N GLY A 226 0.90 -21.29 14.83
CA GLY A 226 -0.33 -21.58 15.59
C GLY A 226 -0.90 -22.99 15.40
N PHE A 227 -0.47 -23.73 14.38
CA PHE A 227 -0.92 -25.11 14.17
C PHE A 227 -0.34 -26.05 15.24
N GLN A 228 -1.17 -26.92 15.81
CA GLN A 228 -0.74 -27.96 16.75
C GLN A 228 -0.24 -29.23 16.04
N GLN A 229 -0.71 -29.46 14.81
CA GLN A 229 -0.28 -30.55 13.95
C GLN A 229 0.03 -30.01 12.56
N ALA A 230 1.04 -30.59 11.91
CA ALA A 230 1.38 -30.25 10.54
C ALA A 230 0.17 -30.43 9.61
N PRO A 231 -0.16 -29.46 8.75
CA PRO A 231 -1.22 -29.63 7.78
C PRO A 231 -0.94 -30.81 6.84
N GLY A 232 -1.98 -31.53 6.43
CA GLY A 232 -1.83 -32.72 5.58
C GLY A 232 -1.24 -32.41 4.20
N LYS A 233 -1.75 -31.39 3.51
CA LYS A 233 -1.25 -30.87 2.24
C LYS A 233 -1.09 -29.35 2.32
N ILE A 234 0.05 -28.82 1.88
CA ILE A 234 0.34 -27.38 1.88
C ILE A 234 0.48 -26.88 0.44
N PHE A 235 -0.29 -25.85 0.08
CA PHE A 235 -0.24 -25.18 -1.21
C PHE A 235 0.11 -23.71 -1.02
N VAL A 236 1.26 -23.31 -1.56
CA VAL A 236 1.72 -21.92 -1.56
C VAL A 236 1.25 -21.25 -2.85
N VAL A 237 0.40 -20.24 -2.71
CA VAL A 237 -0.28 -19.54 -3.81
C VAL A 237 -0.05 -18.03 -3.71
N HIS A 238 -0.62 -17.26 -4.65
CA HIS A 238 -0.67 -15.79 -4.61
C HIS A 238 0.70 -15.14 -4.30
N GLY A 239 1.71 -15.48 -5.09
CA GLY A 239 3.06 -14.91 -5.01
C GLY A 239 3.82 -15.07 -6.32
N GLU A 240 4.86 -14.26 -6.53
CA GLU A 240 5.78 -14.46 -7.65
C GLU A 240 6.55 -15.78 -7.43
N SER A 241 6.92 -16.48 -8.52
CA SER A 241 7.53 -17.83 -8.43
C SER A 241 8.74 -17.90 -7.48
N ALA A 242 9.59 -16.87 -7.48
CA ALA A 242 10.71 -16.78 -6.55
C ALA A 242 10.23 -16.64 -5.09
N ALA A 243 9.29 -15.74 -4.82
CA ALA A 243 8.75 -15.51 -3.48
C ALA A 243 8.08 -16.76 -2.91
N SER A 244 7.27 -17.46 -3.71
CA SER A 244 6.65 -18.72 -3.33
C SER A 244 7.69 -19.82 -3.06
N SER A 245 8.76 -19.89 -3.87
CA SER A 245 9.83 -20.89 -3.68
C SER A 245 10.64 -20.63 -2.41
N TYR A 246 10.98 -19.37 -2.12
CA TYR A 246 11.63 -18.99 -0.87
C TYR A 246 10.74 -19.27 0.34
N PHE A 247 9.44 -19.04 0.23
CA PHE A 247 8.52 -19.30 1.33
C PHE A 247 8.35 -20.78 1.63
N LEU A 248 8.24 -21.64 0.61
CA LEU A 248 8.23 -23.10 0.80
C LEU A 248 9.45 -23.57 1.58
N ARG A 249 10.64 -23.07 1.21
CA ARG A 249 11.87 -23.40 1.91
C ARG A 249 11.84 -22.89 3.35
N ALA A 250 11.34 -21.68 3.59
CA ALA A 250 11.20 -21.13 4.94
C ALA A 250 10.25 -21.97 5.82
N ILE A 251 9.16 -22.50 5.26
CA ILE A 251 8.25 -23.41 5.96
C ILE A 251 8.98 -24.70 6.37
N GLU A 252 9.73 -25.30 5.45
CA GLU A 252 10.50 -26.51 5.71
C GLU A 252 11.59 -26.27 6.77
N ASP A 253 12.34 -25.18 6.66
CA ASP A 253 13.42 -24.83 7.59
C ASP A 253 12.90 -24.52 9.02
N ASN A 254 11.71 -23.93 9.17
CA ASN A 254 11.16 -23.55 10.48
C ASN A 254 10.35 -24.66 11.16
N PHE A 255 9.64 -25.49 10.37
CA PHE A 255 8.67 -26.45 10.92
C PHE A 255 8.96 -27.91 10.56
N GLY A 256 9.90 -28.17 9.64
CA GLY A 256 10.15 -29.51 9.10
C GLY A 256 9.01 -30.04 8.23
N TRP A 257 8.08 -29.19 7.81
CA TRP A 257 6.93 -29.57 6.98
C TRP A 257 7.35 -29.70 5.52
N SER A 258 7.82 -30.89 5.14
CA SER A 258 8.18 -31.22 3.77
C SER A 258 6.96 -31.46 2.88
N GLY A 259 7.10 -31.27 1.56
CA GLY A 259 6.07 -31.64 0.58
C GLY A 259 5.06 -30.54 0.23
N GLY A 260 5.31 -29.30 0.63
CA GLY A 260 4.55 -28.16 0.14
C GLY A 260 4.68 -27.99 -1.38
N ARG A 261 3.59 -27.56 -2.03
CA ARG A 261 3.50 -27.44 -3.50
C ARG A 261 3.18 -26.01 -3.91
N MET A 262 3.70 -25.60 -5.06
CA MET A 262 3.31 -24.38 -5.78
C MET A 262 2.45 -24.78 -6.98
N PRO A 263 1.12 -24.77 -6.87
CA PRO A 263 0.27 -25.15 -7.98
C PRO A 263 0.35 -24.13 -9.13
N HIS A 264 0.24 -24.62 -10.36
CA HIS A 264 0.20 -23.78 -11.54
C HIS A 264 -1.24 -23.37 -11.92
N PRO A 265 -1.43 -22.21 -12.59
CA PRO A 265 -2.74 -21.84 -13.12
C PRO A 265 -3.33 -22.95 -14.01
N GLY A 266 -4.54 -23.41 -13.65
CA GLY A 266 -5.24 -24.50 -14.36
C GLY A 266 -4.91 -25.92 -13.87
N GLU A 267 -3.99 -26.06 -12.91
CA GLU A 267 -3.73 -27.34 -12.25
C GLU A 267 -4.92 -27.75 -11.37
N SER A 268 -5.28 -29.03 -11.40
CA SER A 268 -6.28 -29.63 -10.51
C SER A 268 -5.59 -30.57 -9.54
N VAL A 269 -5.99 -30.53 -8.27
CA VAL A 269 -5.40 -31.37 -7.22
C VAL A 269 -6.49 -32.17 -6.53
N THR A 270 -6.27 -33.47 -6.36
CA THR A 270 -7.18 -34.35 -5.61
C THR A 270 -6.84 -34.27 -4.12
N LEU A 271 -7.85 -33.97 -3.30
CA LEU A 271 -7.73 -33.86 -1.85
C LEU A 271 -7.94 -35.23 -1.20
#